data_AF-A0A7C4EV73-F1
#
_entry.id   AF-A0A7C4EV73-F1
#
_cell.length_a   1.000
_cell.length_b   1.000
_cell.length_c   1.000
_cell.angle_alpha   90.00
_cell.angle_beta   90.00
_cell.angle_gamma   90.00
#
_symmetry.space_group_name_H-M   'P 1'
#
loop_
_entity.id
_entity.type
_entity.pdbx_description
1 polymer ?
#
loop_
_entity_poly.entity_id
_entity_poly.type
_entity_poly.pdbx_seq_one_letter_code
_entity_poly.pdbx_strand_id
1 'polypeptide(L)'
;MVTLTINGKKIKTPEGTTILQAARASGIDIPTLCYNDALEPYGACRLCIVEIQNNGRTTIESSCTYPVAEGMVVLTESPRVIAARKVVLELLLARCPNVKKVQELAQQYGVSESPVEYGKENEYCIVCGLCVRACNEVVQAGAIQFSGSGKNRIVDSPFHQTAEDCIACGSCAFICPTGIVKKNDLERSSVCTPDGCSEEGPKREILNWQVEYQLKTCLKCGNPFAPVPHLEKLSKQFRALPQFFNLCPSCREYIKVDRDKCLGCGSCMENCPVGALELDDRGGYDKHAQVYPQNCMACHTCEIYCPVGAIS
;
A
#
# COMPACT_ATOMS: atom_id res chain seq x y z
N MET A 1 7.67 15.98 -21.92
CA MET A 1 8.87 15.22 -21.49
C MET A 1 9.89 16.24 -21.03
N VAL A 2 10.43 16.06 -19.83
CA VAL A 2 11.38 16.96 -19.17
C VAL A 2 12.69 16.22 -18.94
N THR A 3 13.82 16.90 -19.13
CA THR A 3 15.17 16.37 -18.87
C THR A 3 15.74 16.98 -17.60
N LEU A 4 16.19 16.12 -16.68
CA LEU A 4 16.88 16.52 -15.45
C LEU A 4 18.13 15.66 -15.23
N THR A 5 18.99 16.07 -14.30
CA THR A 5 20.18 15.31 -13.90
C THR A 5 20.08 14.94 -12.43
N ILE A 6 20.11 13.64 -12.11
CA ILE A 6 20.16 13.15 -10.72
C ILE A 6 21.49 12.43 -10.51
N ASN A 7 22.31 12.89 -9.56
CA ASN A 7 23.65 12.36 -9.28
C ASN A 7 24.53 12.22 -10.55
N GLY A 8 24.47 13.22 -11.43
CA GLY A 8 25.21 13.22 -12.71
C GLY A 8 24.57 12.38 -13.83
N LYS A 9 23.54 11.57 -13.55
CA LYS A 9 22.79 10.79 -14.55
C LYS A 9 21.69 11.64 -15.16
N LYS A 10 21.72 11.85 -16.48
CA LYS A 10 20.63 12.48 -17.22
C LYS A 10 19.43 11.54 -17.30
N ILE A 11 18.25 12.05 -16.95
CA ILE A 11 16.99 11.32 -16.88
C ILE A 11 15.96 12.11 -17.69
N LYS A 12 15.14 11.39 -18.44
CA LYS A 12 14.01 11.95 -19.19
C LYS A 12 12.72 11.33 -18.67
N THR A 13 11.77 12.16 -18.28
CA THR A 13 10.51 11.72 -17.64
C THR A 13 9.33 12.59 -18.09
N PRO A 14 8.07 12.15 -17.98
CA PRO A 14 6.91 13.00 -18.23
C PRO A 14 6.89 14.24 -17.33
N GLU A 15 6.33 15.32 -17.85
CA GLU A 15 6.12 16.55 -17.07
C GLU A 15 5.12 16.29 -15.93
N GLY A 16 5.27 16.98 -14.80
CA GLY A 16 4.45 16.77 -13.60
C GLY A 16 4.87 15.59 -12.72
N THR A 17 5.80 14.75 -13.18
CA THR A 17 6.38 13.67 -12.35
C THR A 17 7.17 14.25 -11.18
N THR A 18 7.11 13.63 -10.00
CA THR A 18 7.93 14.04 -8.85
C THR A 18 9.38 13.58 -8.99
N ILE A 19 10.31 14.25 -8.29
CA ILE A 19 11.73 13.83 -8.28
C ILE A 19 11.86 12.37 -7.81
N LEU A 20 11.10 11.96 -6.79
CA LEU A 20 11.13 10.58 -6.27
C LEU A 20 10.73 9.55 -7.34
N GLN A 21 9.63 9.80 -8.04
CA GLN A 21 9.16 8.91 -9.11
C GLN A 21 10.18 8.82 -10.25
N ALA A 22 10.75 9.96 -10.66
CA ALA A 22 11.78 10.00 -11.71
C ALA A 22 13.06 9.26 -11.30
N ALA A 23 13.48 9.40 -10.03
CA ALA A 23 14.62 8.68 -9.47
C ALA A 23 14.39 7.16 -9.47
N ARG A 24 13.25 6.71 -8.95
CA ARG A 24 12.90 5.27 -8.87
C ARG A 24 12.79 4.63 -10.24
N ALA A 25 12.14 5.27 -11.20
CA ALA A 25 12.05 4.81 -12.58
C ALA A 25 13.44 4.66 -13.24
N SER A 26 14.45 5.37 -12.73
CA SER A 26 15.83 5.36 -13.22
C SER A 26 16.77 4.48 -12.39
N GLY A 27 16.24 3.71 -11.43
CA GLY A 27 17.00 2.84 -10.53
C GLY A 27 17.76 3.56 -9.42
N ILE A 28 17.43 4.82 -9.13
CA ILE A 28 18.03 5.59 -8.03
C ILE A 28 17.10 5.49 -6.82
N ASP A 29 17.58 4.88 -5.75
CA ASP A 29 16.82 4.76 -4.51
C ASP A 29 16.90 6.05 -3.69
N ILE A 30 15.76 6.46 -3.15
CA ILE A 30 15.63 7.58 -2.21
C ILE A 30 14.74 7.08 -1.07
N PRO A 31 15.22 7.11 0.19
CA PRO A 31 14.52 6.48 1.30
C PRO A 31 13.19 7.21 1.60
N THR A 32 12.15 6.42 1.85
CA THR A 32 10.83 6.91 2.24
C THR A 32 10.19 5.98 3.25
N LEU A 33 9.47 6.54 4.23
CA LEU A 33 8.60 5.77 5.13
C LEU A 33 7.12 6.14 5.01
N CYS A 34 6.78 7.33 4.50
CA CYS A 34 5.39 7.82 4.39
C CYS A 34 4.87 7.91 2.95
N TYR A 35 5.60 7.36 1.98
CA TYR A 35 5.23 7.39 0.56
C TYR A 35 4.73 6.02 0.14
N ASN A 36 3.65 5.99 -0.63
CA ASN A 36 3.09 4.81 -1.26
C ASN A 36 2.46 5.25 -2.58
N ASP A 37 2.66 4.50 -3.67
CA ASP A 37 2.20 4.90 -5.00
C ASP A 37 0.65 4.92 -5.14
N ALA A 38 -0.08 4.24 -4.27
CA ALA A 38 -1.54 4.26 -4.24
C ALA A 38 -2.13 5.50 -3.52
N LEU A 39 -1.29 6.41 -3.06
CA LEU A 39 -1.68 7.58 -2.27
C LEU A 39 -1.01 8.85 -2.84
N GLU A 40 -1.66 10.01 -2.69
CA GLU A 40 -1.04 11.28 -3.06
C GLU A 40 0.28 11.53 -2.28
N PRO A 41 1.21 12.35 -2.77
CA PRO A 41 2.40 12.70 -1.99
C PRO A 41 2.11 13.51 -0.72
N TYR A 42 2.69 13.11 0.42
CA TYR A 42 2.47 13.77 1.73
C TYR A 42 3.71 14.46 2.32
N GLY A 43 4.90 13.92 2.11
CA GLY A 43 6.16 14.54 2.58
C GLY A 43 6.41 14.55 4.09
N ALA A 44 5.63 13.84 4.92
CA ALA A 44 5.74 13.94 6.38
C ALA A 44 6.99 13.32 7.00
N CYS A 45 7.48 12.18 6.50
CA CYS A 45 8.63 11.51 7.12
C CYS A 45 9.98 12.22 6.88
N ARG A 46 10.05 13.14 5.92
CA ARG A 46 11.25 13.93 5.56
C ARG A 46 12.53 13.15 5.22
N LEU A 47 12.50 11.82 5.11
CA LEU A 47 13.66 11.03 4.64
C LEU A 47 13.99 11.28 3.16
N CYS A 48 12.98 11.58 2.35
CA CYS A 48 13.12 11.77 0.91
C CYS A 48 13.72 13.12 0.50
N ILE A 49 14.31 13.85 1.44
CA ILE A 49 14.97 15.12 1.17
C ILE A 49 16.13 14.95 0.18
N VAL A 50 16.25 15.91 -0.72
CA VAL A 50 17.29 16.00 -1.75
C VAL A 50 17.75 17.45 -1.88
N GLU A 51 18.95 17.65 -2.40
CA GLU A 51 19.47 18.99 -2.70
C GLU A 51 19.27 19.28 -4.19
N ILE A 52 18.63 20.41 -4.49
CA ILE A 52 18.41 20.89 -5.85
C ILE A 52 19.36 22.06 -6.10
N GLN A 53 20.09 22.00 -7.21
CA GLN A 53 21.00 23.05 -7.66
C GLN A 53 20.41 23.74 -8.90
N ASN A 54 20.05 25.01 -8.77
CA ASN A 54 19.51 25.83 -9.86
C ASN A 54 20.20 27.19 -9.89
N ASN A 55 20.82 27.56 -11.03
CA ASN A 55 21.39 28.89 -11.29
C ASN A 55 22.28 29.43 -10.15
N GLY A 56 23.16 28.58 -9.60
CA GLY A 56 24.07 28.94 -8.51
C GLY A 56 23.45 29.01 -7.11
N ARG A 57 22.15 28.70 -6.97
CA ARG A 57 21.47 28.54 -5.68
C ARG A 57 21.21 27.08 -5.40
N THR A 58 21.26 26.72 -4.12
CA THR A 58 20.98 25.37 -3.64
C THR A 58 19.82 25.40 -2.65
N THR A 59 18.83 24.52 -2.81
CA THR A 59 17.72 24.34 -1.86
C THR A 59 17.60 22.87 -1.44
N ILE A 60 17.06 22.62 -0.26
CA ILE A 60 16.72 21.26 0.20
C ILE A 60 15.21 21.10 0.12
N GLU A 61 14.76 20.12 -0.64
CA GLU A 61 13.34 19.91 -0.92
C GLU A 61 12.97 18.43 -0.74
N SER A 62 11.68 18.14 -0.51
CA SER A 62 11.18 16.76 -0.47
C SER A 62 10.96 16.21 -1.87
N SER A 63 11.75 15.22 -2.26
CA SER A 63 11.64 14.62 -3.60
C SER A 63 10.28 14.01 -3.90
N CYS A 64 9.54 13.57 -2.88
CA CYS A 64 8.24 12.94 -3.09
C CYS A 64 7.13 13.91 -3.48
N THR A 65 7.25 15.20 -3.13
CA THR A 65 6.23 16.22 -3.44
C THR A 65 6.71 17.21 -4.51
N TYR A 66 8.03 17.33 -4.71
CA TYR A 66 8.59 18.33 -5.61
C TYR A 66 8.57 17.85 -7.07
N PRO A 67 7.92 18.57 -7.99
CA PRO A 67 7.86 18.19 -9.40
C PRO A 67 9.20 18.44 -10.10
N VAL A 68 9.54 17.60 -11.08
CA VAL A 68 10.73 17.82 -11.91
C VAL A 68 10.55 19.05 -12.82
N ALA A 69 11.65 19.73 -13.12
CA ALA A 69 11.70 20.84 -14.07
C ALA A 69 12.89 20.68 -15.03
N GLU A 70 12.81 21.31 -16.19
CA GLU A 70 13.83 21.19 -17.23
C GLU A 70 15.18 21.73 -16.76
N GLY A 71 16.25 20.98 -17.02
CA GLY A 71 17.61 21.36 -16.65
C GLY A 71 17.93 21.27 -15.16
N MET A 72 17.00 20.80 -14.32
CA MET A 72 17.22 20.65 -12.88
C MET A 72 18.37 19.68 -12.59
N VAL A 73 19.20 20.03 -11.61
CA VAL A 73 20.25 19.15 -11.08
C VAL A 73 19.91 18.78 -9.63
N VAL A 74 19.81 17.49 -9.35
CA VAL A 74 19.45 16.94 -8.04
C VAL A 74 20.59 16.08 -7.52
N LEU A 75 20.95 16.30 -6.25
CA LEU A 75 21.90 15.48 -5.50
C LEU A 75 21.14 14.76 -4.38
N THR A 76 21.16 13.43 -4.40
CA THR A 76 20.43 12.62 -3.41
C THR A 76 21.25 12.28 -2.17
N GLU A 77 22.57 12.51 -2.20
CA GLU A 77 23.53 12.16 -1.14
C GLU A 77 24.59 13.24 -0.92
N SER A 78 24.24 14.52 -1.08
CA SER A 78 25.15 15.60 -0.71
C SER A 78 25.43 15.59 0.81
N PRO A 79 26.53 16.18 1.30
CA PRO A 79 26.82 16.26 2.73
C PRO A 79 25.68 16.86 3.55
N ARG A 80 24.97 17.85 2.98
CA ARG A 80 23.81 18.50 3.62
C ARG A 80 22.60 17.56 3.69
N VAL A 81 22.33 16.79 2.63
CA VAL A 81 21.25 15.81 2.60
C VAL A 81 21.51 14.69 3.60
N ILE A 82 22.73 14.15 3.63
CA ILE A 82 23.12 13.09 4.57
C ILE A 82 22.96 13.60 6.00
N ALA A 83 23.48 14.79 6.34
CA ALA A 83 23.36 15.37 7.67
C ALA A 83 21.89 15.54 8.09
N ALA A 84 21.04 16.06 7.21
CA ALA A 84 19.62 16.23 7.50
C ALA A 84 18.88 14.88 7.66
N ARG A 85 19.22 13.85 6.89
CA ARG A 85 18.65 12.51 7.06
C ARG A 85 19.05 11.88 8.39
N LYS A 86 20.30 12.07 8.83
CA LYS A 86 20.75 11.62 10.16
C LYS A 86 19.90 12.22 11.27
N VAL A 87 19.66 13.54 11.25
CA VAL A 87 18.79 14.22 12.23
C VAL A 87 17.36 13.65 12.21
N VAL A 88 16.79 13.41 11.02
CA VAL A 88 15.46 12.79 10.92
C VAL A 88 15.45 11.38 11.51
N LEU A 89 16.49 10.58 11.27
CA LEU A 89 16.61 9.22 11.78
C LEU A 89 16.82 9.19 13.30
N GLU A 90 17.62 10.12 13.84
CA GLU A 90 17.76 10.34 15.28
C GLU A 90 16.39 10.61 15.91
N LEU A 91 15.60 11.53 15.37
CA LEU A 91 14.25 11.83 15.87
C LEU A 91 13.27 10.66 15.76
N LEU A 92 13.38 9.86 14.69
CA LEU A 92 12.57 8.65 14.52
C LEU A 92 12.95 7.58 15.54
N LEU A 93 14.26 7.33 15.76
CA LEU A 93 14.75 6.43 16.80
C LEU A 93 14.34 6.91 18.20
N ALA A 94 14.40 8.22 18.43
CA ALA A 94 13.94 8.83 19.66
C ALA A 94 12.46 8.47 19.92
N ARG A 95 11.60 8.53 18.90
CA ARG A 95 10.19 8.20 19.07
C ARG A 95 9.94 6.69 19.21
N CYS A 96 10.54 5.88 18.34
CA CYS A 96 10.21 4.47 18.18
C CYS A 96 11.48 3.61 18.07
N PRO A 97 12.23 3.46 19.17
CA PRO A 97 13.56 2.83 19.16
C PRO A 97 13.54 1.36 18.76
N ASN A 98 12.39 0.68 18.93
CA ASN A 98 12.24 -0.77 18.73
C ASN A 98 11.71 -1.16 17.33
N VAL A 99 11.54 -0.19 16.42
CA VAL A 99 11.05 -0.46 15.06
C VAL A 99 12.21 -0.84 14.15
N LYS A 100 12.32 -2.14 13.79
CA LYS A 100 13.39 -2.69 12.93
C LYS A 100 13.63 -1.87 11.66
N LYS A 101 12.56 -1.47 10.95
CA LYS A 101 12.68 -0.69 9.72
C LYS A 101 13.37 0.67 9.93
N VAL A 102 13.15 1.30 11.08
CA VAL A 102 13.80 2.57 11.45
C VAL A 102 15.26 2.30 11.84
N GLN A 103 15.53 1.24 12.59
CA GLN A 103 16.89 0.83 12.97
C GLN A 103 17.77 0.51 11.74
N GLU A 104 17.24 -0.26 10.78
CA GLU A 104 17.91 -0.59 9.53
C GLU A 104 18.28 0.67 8.73
N LEU A 105 17.33 1.60 8.58
CA LEU A 105 17.58 2.87 7.91
C LEU A 105 18.58 3.73 8.70
N ALA A 106 18.49 3.79 10.02
CA ALA A 106 19.43 4.53 10.86
C ALA A 106 20.86 4.00 10.70
N GLN A 107 21.02 2.67 10.71
CA GLN A 107 22.30 2.01 10.52
C GLN A 107 22.95 2.34 9.16
N GLN A 108 22.16 2.42 8.09
CA GLN A 108 22.66 2.81 6.75
C GLN A 108 23.31 4.21 6.75
N TYR A 109 22.88 5.11 7.65
CA TYR A 109 23.42 6.46 7.79
C TYR A 109 24.40 6.59 8.96
N GLY A 110 24.76 5.47 9.61
CA GLY A 110 25.66 5.45 10.76
C GLY A 110 25.08 6.13 12.00
N VAL A 111 23.76 6.04 12.20
CA VAL A 111 23.05 6.50 13.41
C VAL A 111 22.69 5.28 14.23
N SER A 112 23.26 5.16 15.43
CA SER A 112 23.01 4.04 16.35
C SER A 112 22.01 4.35 17.45
N GLU A 113 21.96 5.61 17.89
CA GLU A 113 21.12 6.06 18.99
C GLU A 113 20.62 7.49 18.75
N SER A 114 19.55 7.86 19.45
CA SER A 114 19.11 9.25 19.49
C SER A 114 19.85 9.98 20.62
N PRO A 115 20.42 11.18 20.37
CA PRO A 115 20.97 12.02 21.43
C PRO A 115 19.89 12.66 22.31
N VAL A 116 18.61 12.48 21.94
CA VAL A 116 17.45 13.02 22.65
C VAL A 116 16.62 11.87 23.20
N GLU A 117 16.37 11.87 24.50
CA GLU A 117 15.28 11.08 25.08
C GLU A 117 13.94 11.70 24.64
N TYR A 118 13.23 10.96 23.81
CA TYR A 118 11.96 11.37 23.22
C TYR A 118 11.01 10.17 23.28
N GLY A 119 9.71 10.40 23.14
CA GLY A 119 8.75 9.30 22.99
C GLY A 119 8.46 8.48 24.24
N LYS A 120 7.68 7.42 24.04
CA LYS A 120 7.32 6.41 25.06
C LYS A 120 8.15 5.17 24.75
N GLU A 121 8.69 4.50 25.76
CA GLU A 121 9.59 3.34 25.60
C GLU A 121 9.04 2.18 24.73
N ASN A 122 7.74 2.19 24.41
CA ASN A 122 7.06 1.17 23.60
C ASN A 122 6.18 1.74 22.48
N GLU A 123 6.56 2.88 21.90
CA GLU A 123 5.87 3.40 20.70
C GLU A 123 6.42 2.74 19.43
N TYR A 124 5.53 2.18 18.61
CA TYR A 124 5.86 1.52 17.34
C TYR A 124 5.24 2.24 16.13
N CYS A 125 4.44 3.28 16.37
CA CYS A 125 3.91 4.15 15.33
C CYS A 125 4.87 5.32 15.06
N ILE A 126 5.41 5.36 13.84
CA ILE A 126 6.20 6.49 13.31
C ILE A 126 5.35 7.70 12.89
N VAL A 127 4.02 7.65 13.07
CA VAL A 127 3.08 8.74 12.73
C VAL A 127 3.20 9.17 11.26
N CYS A 128 3.47 8.22 10.36
CA CYS A 128 3.67 8.51 8.93
C CYS A 128 2.39 8.91 8.19
N GLY A 129 1.21 8.58 8.75
CA GLY A 129 -0.09 8.91 8.19
C GLY A 129 -0.60 8.00 7.08
N LEU A 130 0.17 7.00 6.63
CA LEU A 130 -0.26 6.09 5.56
C LEU A 130 -1.59 5.40 5.87
N CYS A 131 -1.80 4.94 7.11
CA CYS A 131 -3.05 4.30 7.53
C CYS A 131 -4.24 5.27 7.50
N VAL A 132 -4.09 6.47 8.04
CA VAL A 132 -5.13 7.52 8.06
C VAL A 132 -5.52 7.89 6.64
N ARG A 133 -4.52 8.10 5.78
CA ARG A 133 -4.73 8.47 4.38
C ARG A 133 -5.37 7.36 3.57
N ALA A 134 -4.92 6.11 3.73
CA ALA A 134 -5.61 4.97 3.11
C ALA A 134 -7.08 4.85 3.56
N CYS A 135 -7.36 5.12 4.85
CA CYS A 135 -8.73 5.10 5.36
C CYS A 135 -9.60 6.21 4.75
N ASN A 136 -9.06 7.41 4.55
CA ASN A 136 -9.81 8.59 4.13
C ASN A 136 -9.86 8.77 2.61
N GLU A 137 -8.74 8.61 1.92
CA GLU A 137 -8.60 8.90 0.49
C GLU A 137 -9.04 7.71 -0.36
N VAL A 138 -8.64 6.50 0.03
CA VAL A 138 -8.87 5.28 -0.78
C VAL A 138 -10.13 4.57 -0.35
N VAL A 139 -10.24 4.22 0.94
CA VAL A 139 -11.38 3.47 1.46
C VAL A 139 -12.58 4.39 1.71
N GLN A 140 -12.35 5.69 1.92
CA GLN A 140 -13.36 6.70 2.25
C GLN A 140 -14.21 6.32 3.47
N ALA A 141 -13.61 5.65 4.46
CA ALA A 141 -14.29 5.24 5.69
C ALA A 141 -14.25 6.33 6.75
N GLY A 142 -13.20 7.14 6.84
CA GLY A 142 -13.16 8.21 7.85
C GLY A 142 -12.92 7.72 9.29
N ALA A 143 -12.61 6.43 9.47
CA ALA A 143 -12.67 5.77 10.79
C ALA A 143 -11.51 6.11 11.73
N ILE A 144 -10.38 6.62 11.20
CA ILE A 144 -9.18 6.94 11.97
C ILE A 144 -8.59 8.28 11.51
N GLN A 145 -7.99 8.99 12.47
CA GLN A 145 -7.40 10.31 12.25
C GLN A 145 -6.17 10.53 13.14
N PHE A 146 -5.54 11.68 12.98
CA PHE A 146 -4.55 12.13 13.95
C PHE A 146 -5.23 12.78 15.14
N SER A 147 -4.81 12.41 16.35
CA SER A 147 -5.20 13.08 17.60
C SER A 147 -3.96 13.62 18.32
N GLY A 148 -4.11 14.69 19.07
CA GLY A 148 -3.02 15.38 19.76
C GLY A 148 -2.09 16.17 18.84
N SER A 149 -1.02 16.73 19.41
CA SER A 149 -0.06 17.58 18.71
C SER A 149 1.37 17.36 19.19
N GLY A 150 2.35 17.82 18.39
CA GLY A 150 3.77 17.69 18.70
C GLY A 150 4.16 16.24 19.03
N LYS A 151 4.83 16.06 20.18
CA LYS A 151 5.26 14.73 20.66
C LYS A 151 4.10 13.79 21.02
N ASN A 152 2.95 14.35 21.40
CA ASN A 152 1.77 13.60 21.83
C ASN A 152 0.86 13.21 20.66
N ARG A 153 1.25 13.53 19.42
CA ARG A 153 0.48 13.15 18.24
C ARG A 153 0.44 11.63 18.10
N ILE A 154 -0.75 11.09 17.93
CA ILE A 154 -1.02 9.66 17.71
C ILE A 154 -2.02 9.48 16.57
N VAL A 155 -2.15 8.25 16.08
CA VAL A 155 -3.25 7.85 15.21
C VAL A 155 -4.27 7.14 16.07
N ASP A 156 -5.52 7.59 16.01
CA ASP A 156 -6.61 7.02 16.79
C ASP A 156 -7.95 7.20 16.10
N SER A 157 -8.97 6.53 16.60
CA SER A 157 -10.37 6.82 16.27
C SER A 157 -10.82 8.17 16.81
N PRO A 158 -11.90 8.76 16.26
CA PRO A 158 -12.57 9.89 16.88
C PRO A 158 -12.90 9.64 18.36
N PHE A 159 -12.61 10.63 19.21
CA PHE A 159 -12.90 10.61 20.65
C PHE A 159 -12.27 9.47 21.47
N HIS A 160 -11.25 8.77 20.94
CA HIS A 160 -10.59 7.63 21.61
C HIS A 160 -11.56 6.47 21.93
N GLN A 161 -12.58 6.27 21.09
CA GLN A 161 -13.61 5.24 21.24
C GLN A 161 -13.45 4.10 20.22
N THR A 162 -14.33 3.10 20.23
CA THR A 162 -14.38 2.14 19.11
C THR A 162 -14.61 2.87 17.80
N ALA A 163 -13.87 2.50 16.75
CA ALA A 163 -14.00 3.14 15.44
C ALA A 163 -15.26 2.65 14.71
N GLU A 164 -16.42 3.21 15.04
CA GLU A 164 -17.72 2.78 14.51
C GLU A 164 -17.81 2.79 12.97
N ASP A 165 -17.15 3.75 12.32
CA ASP A 165 -17.09 3.85 10.85
C ASP A 165 -16.11 2.84 10.20
N CYS A 166 -15.33 2.11 11.01
CA CYS A 166 -14.35 1.16 10.50
C CYS A 166 -15.04 -0.09 9.96
N ILE A 167 -14.98 -0.31 8.65
CA ILE A 167 -15.54 -1.52 8.01
C ILE A 167 -14.61 -2.75 8.05
N ALA A 168 -13.54 -2.72 8.85
CA ALA A 168 -12.49 -3.75 8.92
C ALA A 168 -11.87 -4.17 7.57
N CYS A 169 -11.72 -3.24 6.62
CA CYS A 169 -11.13 -3.53 5.31
C CYS A 169 -9.68 -4.05 5.39
N GLY A 170 -8.92 -3.62 6.41
CA GLY A 170 -7.52 -4.01 6.63
C GLY A 170 -6.48 -3.19 5.88
N SER A 171 -6.88 -2.18 5.09
CA SER A 171 -5.93 -1.33 4.32
C SER A 171 -4.88 -0.65 5.20
N CYS A 172 -5.27 -0.22 6.40
CA CYS A 172 -4.37 0.39 7.37
C CYS A 172 -3.30 -0.58 7.89
N ALA A 173 -3.64 -1.86 8.06
CA ALA A 173 -2.69 -2.91 8.44
C ALA A 173 -1.73 -3.22 7.30
N PHE A 174 -2.25 -3.33 6.08
CA PHE A 174 -1.45 -3.62 4.89
C PHE A 174 -0.41 -2.54 4.57
N ILE A 175 -0.80 -1.26 4.65
CA ILE A 175 0.07 -0.15 4.27
C ILE A 175 1.05 0.27 5.39
N CYS A 176 0.92 -0.29 6.60
CA CYS A 176 1.70 0.14 7.74
C CYS A 176 3.17 -0.29 7.61
N PRO A 177 4.14 0.65 7.52
CA PRO A 177 5.55 0.30 7.33
C PRO A 177 6.18 -0.34 8.57
N THR A 178 5.56 -0.19 9.75
CA THR A 178 6.05 -0.76 11.01
C THR A 178 5.31 -2.02 11.43
N GLY A 179 4.19 -2.33 10.76
CA GLY A 179 3.33 -3.47 11.11
C GLY A 179 2.66 -3.36 12.48
N ILE A 180 2.55 -2.16 13.07
CA ILE A 180 1.90 -1.97 14.37
C ILE A 180 0.38 -2.13 14.31
N VAL A 181 -0.23 -1.86 13.14
CA VAL A 181 -1.66 -2.08 12.92
C VAL A 181 -1.89 -3.56 12.63
N LYS A 182 -2.56 -4.28 13.55
CA LYS A 182 -2.79 -5.73 13.44
C LYS A 182 -4.18 -6.02 12.88
N LYS A 183 -4.22 -6.88 11.86
CA LYS A 183 -5.43 -7.45 11.26
C LYS A 183 -5.38 -8.96 11.46
N ASN A 184 -6.37 -9.51 12.16
CA ASN A 184 -6.47 -10.94 12.39
C ASN A 184 -7.75 -11.46 11.74
N ASP A 185 -7.62 -12.53 10.95
CA ASP A 185 -8.76 -13.28 10.43
C ASP A 185 -8.82 -14.57 11.24
N LEU A 186 -9.86 -14.71 12.07
CA LEU A 186 -10.07 -15.85 12.94
C LEU A 186 -10.99 -16.86 12.25
N GLU A 187 -10.60 -18.12 12.29
CA GLU A 187 -11.39 -19.23 11.79
C GLU A 187 -12.53 -19.60 12.77
N ARG A 188 -13.43 -20.47 12.32
CA ARG A 188 -14.46 -21.02 13.21
C ARG A 188 -13.82 -21.80 14.33
N SER A 189 -14.14 -21.42 15.55
CA SER A 189 -13.57 -21.99 16.76
C SER A 189 -14.69 -22.21 17.78
N SER A 190 -14.72 -23.39 18.42
CA SER A 190 -15.56 -23.60 19.59
C SER A 190 -14.87 -22.97 20.81
N VAL A 191 -15.48 -21.92 21.37
CA VAL A 191 -15.01 -21.23 22.57
C VAL A 191 -15.83 -21.72 23.74
N CYS A 192 -15.20 -22.36 24.72
CA CYS A 192 -15.86 -22.81 25.93
C CYS A 192 -15.48 -21.91 27.10
N THR A 193 -16.49 -21.28 27.70
CA THR A 193 -16.40 -20.53 28.96
C THR A 193 -17.08 -21.34 30.07
N PRO A 194 -16.95 -20.96 31.35
CA PRO A 194 -17.71 -21.59 32.44
C PRO A 194 -19.23 -21.59 32.23
N ASP A 195 -19.75 -20.69 31.40
CA ASP A 195 -21.18 -20.55 31.09
C ASP A 195 -21.64 -21.40 29.88
N GLY A 196 -20.71 -22.13 29.23
CA GLY A 196 -21.00 -23.02 28.11
C GLY A 196 -20.05 -22.87 26.93
N CYS A 197 -20.29 -23.63 25.87
CA CYS A 197 -19.52 -23.54 24.61
C CYS A 197 -20.35 -22.83 23.53
N SER A 198 -19.74 -21.85 22.86
CA SER A 198 -20.28 -21.18 21.68
C SER A 198 -19.35 -21.41 20.48
N GLU A 199 -19.90 -21.39 19.27
CA GLU A 199 -19.07 -21.25 18.08
C GLU A 199 -18.84 -19.76 17.81
N GLU A 200 -17.58 -19.36 17.71
CA GLU A 200 -17.17 -18.05 17.24
C GLU A 200 -16.55 -18.14 15.84
N GLY A 201 -16.79 -17.12 15.01
CA GLY A 201 -16.17 -16.95 13.71
C GLY A 201 -16.92 -17.57 12.50
N PRO A 202 -16.39 -17.41 11.28
CA PRO A 202 -15.14 -16.72 10.97
C PRO A 202 -15.32 -15.20 11.10
N LYS A 203 -14.38 -14.51 11.75
CA LYS A 203 -14.44 -13.06 11.98
C LYS A 203 -13.10 -12.39 11.69
N ARG A 204 -13.14 -11.09 11.43
CA ARG A 204 -11.94 -10.25 11.31
C ARG A 204 -11.92 -9.21 12.40
N GLU A 205 -10.75 -9.08 13.03
CA GLU A 205 -10.47 -8.09 14.05
C GLU A 205 -9.42 -7.09 13.56
N ILE A 206 -9.63 -5.81 13.84
CA ILE A 206 -8.58 -4.78 13.75
C ILE A 206 -8.28 -4.30 15.16
N LEU A 207 -7.26 -4.88 15.79
CA LEU A 207 -7.00 -4.72 17.23
C LEU A 207 -6.82 -3.25 17.65
N ASN A 208 -6.11 -2.48 16.83
CA ASN A 208 -5.80 -1.08 17.13
C ASN A 208 -7.06 -0.20 17.18
N TRP A 209 -8.13 -0.58 16.49
CA TRP A 209 -9.37 0.21 16.39
C TRP A 209 -10.54 -0.46 17.12
N GLN A 210 -10.28 -1.58 17.81
CA GLN A 210 -11.24 -2.32 18.63
C GLN A 210 -12.52 -2.69 17.88
N VAL A 211 -12.39 -3.07 16.60
CA VAL A 211 -13.53 -3.52 15.80
C VAL A 211 -13.37 -4.97 15.39
N GLU A 212 -14.49 -5.68 15.38
CA GLU A 212 -14.61 -7.04 14.87
C GLU A 212 -15.88 -7.20 14.03
N TYR A 213 -15.79 -7.98 12.96
CA TYR A 213 -16.94 -8.29 12.11
C TYR A 213 -16.88 -9.71 11.58
N GLN A 214 -18.04 -10.33 11.45
CA GLN A 214 -18.18 -11.62 10.78
C GLN A 214 -17.74 -11.52 9.32
N LEU A 215 -16.99 -12.54 8.88
CA LEU A 215 -16.56 -12.69 7.51
C LEU A 215 -17.65 -13.42 6.72
N LYS A 216 -17.98 -12.88 5.54
CA LYS A 216 -18.83 -13.59 4.58
C LYS A 216 -18.05 -14.78 4.01
N THR A 217 -18.73 -15.91 3.88
CA THR A 217 -18.21 -17.13 3.26
C THR A 217 -18.60 -17.23 1.80
N CYS A 218 -17.70 -17.76 0.98
CA CYS A 218 -17.95 -17.97 -0.44
C CYS A 218 -18.91 -19.14 -0.66
N LEU A 219 -19.95 -18.96 -1.48
CA LEU A 219 -20.89 -20.05 -1.81
C LEU A 219 -20.29 -21.17 -2.68
N LYS A 220 -19.16 -20.93 -3.35
CA LYS A 220 -18.48 -21.94 -4.21
C LYS A 220 -17.45 -22.76 -3.43
N CYS A 221 -16.54 -22.12 -2.70
CA CYS A 221 -15.46 -22.81 -1.98
C CYS A 221 -15.62 -22.89 -0.46
N GLY A 222 -16.61 -22.20 0.14
CA GLY A 222 -16.81 -22.16 1.58
C GLY A 222 -15.89 -21.21 2.35
N ASN A 223 -14.79 -20.75 1.75
CA ASN A 223 -13.80 -19.93 2.45
C ASN A 223 -14.34 -18.56 2.87
N PRO A 224 -14.05 -18.08 4.09
CA PRO A 224 -14.30 -16.70 4.49
C PRO A 224 -13.39 -15.75 3.72
N PHE A 225 -13.88 -14.57 3.32
CA PHE A 225 -13.08 -13.68 2.47
C PHE A 225 -13.14 -12.19 2.82
N ALA A 226 -14.24 -11.67 3.34
CA ALA A 226 -14.33 -10.25 3.67
C ALA A 226 -15.42 -9.95 4.72
N PRO A 227 -15.23 -8.89 5.54
CA PRO A 227 -16.26 -8.43 6.47
C PRO A 227 -17.54 -8.01 5.75
N VAL A 228 -18.69 -8.30 6.33
CA VAL A 228 -19.99 -7.90 5.77
C VAL A 228 -20.09 -6.38 5.52
N PRO A 229 -19.73 -5.48 6.46
CA PRO A 229 -19.82 -4.04 6.23
C PRO A 229 -18.93 -3.55 5.08
N HIS A 230 -17.76 -4.21 4.89
CA HIS A 230 -16.88 -3.90 3.78
C HIS A 230 -17.55 -4.21 2.44
N LEU A 231 -18.21 -5.36 2.33
CA LEU A 231 -18.90 -5.77 1.11
C LEU A 231 -20.12 -4.90 0.81
N GLU A 232 -20.88 -4.53 1.83
CA GLU A 232 -22.01 -3.61 1.69
C GLU A 232 -21.57 -2.24 1.18
N LYS A 233 -20.44 -1.72 1.69
CA LYS A 233 -19.86 -0.49 1.20
C LYS A 233 -19.48 -0.59 -0.28
N LEU A 234 -18.76 -1.64 -0.66
CA LEU A 234 -18.38 -1.88 -2.05
C LEU A 234 -19.61 -2.02 -2.96
N SER A 235 -20.66 -2.71 -2.51
CA SER A 235 -21.92 -2.83 -3.23
C SER A 235 -22.55 -1.46 -3.53
N LYS A 236 -22.61 -0.57 -2.53
CA LYS A 236 -23.12 0.79 -2.71
C LYS A 236 -22.23 1.63 -3.63
N GLN A 237 -20.92 1.60 -3.40
CA GLN A 237 -19.94 2.40 -4.15
C GLN A 237 -19.90 2.05 -5.64
N PHE A 238 -19.91 0.74 -5.96
CA PHE A 238 -19.87 0.25 -7.34
C PHE A 238 -21.26 -0.01 -7.94
N ARG A 239 -22.34 0.28 -7.20
CA ARG A 239 -23.73 -0.10 -7.56
C ARG A 239 -23.85 -1.57 -7.98
N ALA A 240 -23.03 -2.42 -7.36
CA ALA A 240 -22.98 -3.84 -7.65
C ALA A 240 -24.10 -4.56 -6.90
N LEU A 241 -24.77 -5.49 -7.58
CA LEU A 241 -25.85 -6.27 -6.99
C LEU A 241 -25.32 -7.14 -5.82
N PRO A 242 -26.05 -7.29 -4.69
CA PRO A 242 -25.56 -8.03 -3.52
C PRO A 242 -25.07 -9.45 -3.81
N GLN A 243 -25.70 -10.14 -4.78
CA GLN A 243 -25.30 -11.49 -5.22
C GLN A 243 -23.88 -11.55 -5.79
N PHE A 244 -23.35 -10.43 -6.31
CA PHE A 244 -21.97 -10.34 -6.75
C PHE A 244 -21.01 -10.71 -5.62
N PHE A 245 -21.33 -10.32 -4.38
CA PHE A 245 -20.53 -10.61 -3.19
C PHE A 245 -20.86 -11.95 -2.54
N ASN A 246 -21.50 -12.89 -3.24
CA ASN A 246 -21.66 -14.27 -2.76
C ASN A 246 -20.44 -15.16 -3.07
N LEU A 247 -19.59 -14.73 -4.00
CA LEU A 247 -18.36 -15.42 -4.36
C LEU A 247 -17.14 -14.59 -3.95
N CYS A 248 -16.10 -15.24 -3.43
CA CYS A 248 -14.82 -14.58 -3.13
C CYS A 248 -14.09 -14.19 -4.43
N PRO A 249 -13.12 -13.27 -4.38
CA PRO A 249 -12.38 -12.82 -5.58
C PRO A 249 -11.77 -13.97 -6.40
N SER A 250 -11.28 -15.03 -5.75
CA SER A 250 -10.69 -16.19 -6.44
C SER A 250 -11.73 -17.09 -7.11
N CYS A 251 -12.97 -17.15 -6.59
CA CYS A 251 -14.03 -18.01 -7.12
C CYS A 251 -14.87 -17.32 -8.19
N ARG A 252 -14.76 -15.99 -8.31
CA ARG A 252 -15.43 -15.22 -9.36
C ARG A 252 -14.69 -15.44 -10.67
N GLU A 253 -15.34 -16.11 -11.61
CA GLU A 253 -14.84 -16.22 -12.97
C GLU A 253 -15.41 -15.06 -13.79
N TYR A 254 -14.60 -14.03 -13.99
CA TYR A 254 -14.99 -12.87 -14.81
C TYR A 254 -14.68 -13.06 -16.29
N ILE A 255 -13.69 -13.90 -16.59
CA ILE A 255 -13.22 -14.24 -17.92
C ILE A 255 -12.80 -15.71 -17.91
N LYS A 256 -12.99 -16.38 -19.04
CA LYS A 256 -12.63 -17.77 -19.29
C LYS A 256 -11.79 -17.84 -20.56
N VAL A 257 -10.76 -18.67 -20.53
CA VAL A 257 -9.91 -18.95 -21.70
C VAL A 257 -10.36 -20.27 -22.32
N ASP A 258 -10.80 -20.21 -23.56
CA ASP A 258 -11.00 -21.36 -24.44
C ASP A 258 -9.62 -21.86 -24.90
N ARG A 259 -9.18 -22.98 -24.29
CA ARG A 259 -7.84 -23.52 -24.55
C ARG A 259 -7.69 -23.98 -26.00
N ASP A 260 -8.72 -24.59 -26.58
CA ASP A 260 -8.67 -25.11 -27.94
C ASP A 260 -8.49 -24.01 -29.01
N LYS A 261 -8.82 -22.75 -28.68
CA LYS A 261 -8.61 -21.59 -29.54
C LYS A 261 -7.38 -20.76 -29.18
N CYS A 262 -6.81 -20.93 -27.99
CA CYS A 262 -5.77 -20.04 -27.50
C CYS A 262 -4.46 -20.28 -28.27
N LEU A 263 -3.93 -19.24 -28.90
CA LEU A 263 -2.64 -19.32 -29.62
C LEU A 263 -1.40 -19.18 -28.71
N GLY A 264 -1.57 -18.90 -27.42
CA GLY A 264 -0.43 -18.63 -26.53
C GLY A 264 0.37 -17.37 -26.85
N CYS A 265 -0.19 -16.42 -27.61
CA CYS A 265 0.53 -15.25 -28.12
C CYS A 265 0.91 -14.19 -27.07
N GLY A 266 0.28 -14.20 -25.88
CA GLY A 266 0.58 -13.25 -24.81
C GLY A 266 -0.09 -11.87 -24.92
N SER A 267 -0.83 -11.57 -25.99
CA SER A 267 -1.44 -10.23 -26.18
C SER A 267 -2.37 -9.81 -25.03
N CYS A 268 -3.13 -10.75 -24.46
CA CYS A 268 -3.98 -10.48 -23.30
C CYS A 268 -3.22 -10.13 -22.03
N MET A 269 -1.99 -10.65 -21.86
CA MET A 269 -1.11 -10.36 -20.72
C MET A 269 -0.50 -8.97 -20.86
N GLU A 270 0.03 -8.63 -22.04
CA GLU A 270 0.62 -7.32 -22.32
C GLU A 270 -0.38 -6.16 -22.14
N ASN A 271 -1.65 -6.42 -22.48
CA ASN A 271 -2.72 -5.43 -22.38
C ASN A 271 -3.53 -5.55 -21.08
N CYS A 272 -3.17 -6.45 -20.15
CA CYS A 272 -3.87 -6.54 -18.88
C CYS A 272 -3.44 -5.40 -17.95
N PRO A 273 -4.34 -4.45 -17.60
CA PRO A 273 -3.95 -3.30 -16.76
C PRO A 273 -3.57 -3.69 -15.33
N VAL A 274 -3.95 -4.90 -14.91
CA VAL A 274 -3.81 -5.40 -13.53
C VAL A 274 -2.98 -6.68 -13.45
N GLY A 275 -2.39 -7.14 -14.56
CA GLY A 275 -1.57 -8.36 -14.57
C GLY A 275 -2.32 -9.61 -14.10
N ALA A 276 -3.59 -9.75 -14.49
CA ALA A 276 -4.42 -10.89 -14.10
C ALA A 276 -4.25 -12.12 -15.01
N LEU A 277 -3.41 -12.04 -16.05
CA LEU A 277 -3.15 -13.15 -16.96
C LEU A 277 -1.64 -13.39 -17.10
N GLU A 278 -1.25 -14.66 -17.13
CA GLU A 278 0.10 -15.12 -17.49
C GLU A 278 0.00 -16.22 -18.55
N LEU A 279 1.12 -16.59 -19.17
CA LEU A 279 1.19 -17.77 -20.04
C LEU A 279 1.65 -18.97 -19.22
N ASP A 280 0.85 -20.03 -19.20
CA ASP A 280 1.20 -21.33 -18.61
C ASP A 280 2.41 -21.89 -19.38
N ASP A 281 3.53 -22.07 -18.69
CA ASP A 281 4.85 -22.38 -19.25
C ASP A 281 5.28 -23.84 -19.03
N ARG A 282 4.33 -24.74 -18.76
CA ARG A 282 4.53 -26.19 -18.52
C ARG A 282 5.09 -26.98 -19.73
N GLY A 283 6.23 -26.56 -20.25
CA GLY A 283 7.14 -27.34 -21.09
C GLY A 283 6.55 -27.80 -22.43
N GLY A 284 6.49 -26.90 -23.42
CA GLY A 284 6.17 -27.28 -24.80
C GLY A 284 5.75 -26.11 -25.69
N TYR A 285 5.31 -26.42 -26.92
CA TYR A 285 4.72 -25.47 -27.87
C TYR A 285 3.28 -25.07 -27.51
N ASP A 286 2.69 -25.68 -26.48
CA ASP A 286 1.28 -25.58 -26.13
C ASP A 286 1.03 -24.58 -24.98
N LYS A 287 1.35 -23.31 -25.25
CA LYS A 287 1.22 -22.23 -24.26
C LYS A 287 -0.19 -21.68 -24.25
N HIS A 288 -0.78 -21.56 -23.07
CA HIS A 288 -2.13 -21.06 -22.90
C HIS A 288 -2.17 -19.90 -21.93
N ALA A 289 -3.06 -18.94 -22.17
CA ALA A 289 -3.34 -17.91 -21.18
C ALA A 289 -3.98 -18.54 -19.94
N GLN A 290 -3.39 -18.29 -18.78
CA GLN A 290 -3.91 -18.64 -17.47
C GLN A 290 -4.41 -17.37 -16.80
N VAL A 291 -5.64 -17.41 -16.28
CA VAL A 291 -6.26 -16.30 -15.57
C VAL A 291 -6.05 -16.49 -14.07
N TYR A 292 -5.70 -15.42 -13.39
CA TYR A 292 -5.71 -15.30 -11.93
C TYR A 292 -6.91 -14.47 -11.50
N PRO A 293 -8.06 -15.10 -11.18
CA PRO A 293 -9.31 -14.39 -11.01
C PRO A 293 -9.28 -13.36 -9.88
N GLN A 294 -8.47 -13.60 -8.85
CA GLN A 294 -8.28 -12.68 -7.72
C GLN A 294 -7.67 -11.32 -8.12
N ASN A 295 -6.93 -11.26 -9.24
CA ASN A 295 -6.35 -10.04 -9.76
C ASN A 295 -7.23 -9.40 -10.84
N CYS A 296 -8.21 -10.13 -11.37
CA CYS A 296 -9.02 -9.68 -12.49
C CYS A 296 -10.06 -8.65 -12.04
N MET A 297 -10.07 -7.49 -12.72
CA MET A 297 -11.02 -6.40 -12.48
C MET A 297 -12.22 -6.39 -13.45
N ALA A 298 -12.40 -7.45 -14.25
CA ALA A 298 -13.49 -7.60 -15.22
C ALA A 298 -13.62 -6.44 -16.21
N CYS A 299 -12.49 -5.88 -16.69
CA CYS A 299 -12.47 -4.78 -17.65
C CYS A 299 -12.66 -5.21 -19.11
N HIS A 300 -12.67 -6.52 -19.40
CA HIS A 300 -12.80 -7.12 -20.74
C HIS A 300 -11.70 -6.71 -21.75
N THR A 301 -10.62 -6.05 -21.32
CA THR A 301 -9.51 -5.69 -22.21
C THR A 301 -8.88 -6.92 -22.89
N CYS A 302 -8.69 -8.01 -22.13
CA CYS A 302 -8.13 -9.25 -22.66
C CYS A 302 -9.00 -9.91 -23.74
N GLU A 303 -10.32 -9.75 -23.68
CA GLU A 303 -11.27 -10.20 -24.71
C GLU A 303 -11.11 -9.35 -25.98
N ILE A 304 -11.04 -8.02 -25.85
CA ILE A 304 -10.87 -7.08 -26.96
C ILE A 304 -9.56 -7.33 -27.73
N TYR A 305 -8.46 -7.57 -27.02
CA TYR A 305 -7.14 -7.80 -27.63
C TYR A 305 -6.89 -9.26 -28.01
N CYS A 306 -7.84 -10.18 -27.80
CA CYS A 306 -7.67 -11.56 -28.20
C CYS A 306 -7.86 -11.71 -29.72
N PRO A 307 -6.81 -12.03 -30.51
CA PRO A 307 -6.90 -12.06 -31.98
C PRO A 307 -7.80 -13.19 -32.51
N VAL A 308 -8.06 -14.20 -31.67
CA VAL A 308 -8.78 -15.43 -32.02
C VAL A 308 -10.08 -15.61 -31.24
N GLY A 309 -10.46 -14.63 -30.41
CA GLY A 309 -11.67 -14.72 -29.57
C GLY A 309 -11.65 -15.92 -28.62
N ALA A 310 -10.48 -16.28 -28.10
CA ALA A 310 -10.30 -17.36 -27.13
C ALA A 310 -10.60 -16.93 -25.69
N ILE A 311 -10.96 -15.67 -25.44
CA ILE A 311 -11.28 -15.15 -24.11
C ILE A 311 -12.69 -14.58 -24.12
N SER A 312 -13.51 -14.97 -23.14
CA SER A 312 -14.92 -14.55 -22.96
C SER A 312 -15.28 -14.42 -21.49
#